data_AF-A0AAJ5WHD3-F1
#
_entry.id   AF-A0AAJ5WHD3-F1
#
_cell.length_a   1.000
_cell.length_b   1.000
_cell.length_c   1.000
_cell.angle_alpha   90.00
_cell.angle_beta   90.00
_cell.angle_gamma   90.00
#
_symmetry.space_group_name_H-M   'P 1'
#
loop_
_entity.id
_entity.type
_entity.pdbx_description
1 polymer ?
#
loop_
_entity_poly.entity_id
_entity_poly.type
_entity_poly.pdbx_seq_one_letter_code
_entity_poly.pdbx_strand_id
1 'polypeptide(L)'
;MNEYKLHAQDTGGKPIDKDAFELDTLRRAPWYQPRSGDKLAQFAVCPRCDNPIQLMGLYQLPPNVKNPFGRHTTSGIHGIGPIDTEARDNCPYFNPRQHEKTDRKARFDGVPRKIVHLLIEQFDRVVYILEKQTQVVLSKKALGGMLERYKAEQGYLYTGATLRNVPWIFAYMSDATPLFAQRVSKNLELANAIKTHVPEAAINEDGRLFPSASAGTRGGYLDLEMSFIKHRIIRGSETSGLSESMRLVLSQKRRSGPVEIYRQEIQFDPDGFERLINTPADRAVRNMARVELAREVLGDLLRR
;
A
#
# COMPACT_ATOMS: atom_id res chain seq x y z
N MET A 1 3.35 -2.14 -19.39
CA MET A 1 3.42 -2.75 -18.04
C MET A 1 3.76 -4.23 -18.18
N ASN A 2 4.27 -4.88 -17.14
CA ASN A 2 4.75 -6.27 -17.19
C ASN A 2 3.90 -7.24 -16.36
N GLU A 3 2.76 -6.80 -15.82
CA GLU A 3 1.87 -7.61 -14.99
C GLU A 3 0.40 -7.47 -15.43
N TYR A 4 -0.42 -8.46 -15.15
CA TYR A 4 -1.86 -8.45 -15.41
C TYR A 4 -2.63 -9.19 -14.31
N LYS A 5 -3.94 -8.96 -14.26
CA LYS A 5 -4.89 -9.81 -13.54
C LYS A 5 -6.07 -10.13 -14.45
N LEU A 6 -6.80 -11.20 -14.15
CA LEU A 6 -7.92 -11.60 -15.02
C LEU A 6 -9.18 -10.80 -14.74
N HIS A 7 -9.40 -10.41 -13.48
CA HIS A 7 -10.60 -9.73 -13.09
C HIS A 7 -10.34 -8.51 -12.21
N ALA A 8 -11.25 -7.54 -12.27
CA ALA A 8 -11.14 -6.30 -11.50
C ALA A 8 -11.24 -6.53 -9.97
N GLN A 9 -11.88 -7.61 -9.53
CA GLN A 9 -11.96 -7.98 -8.11
C GLN A 9 -10.66 -8.58 -7.57
N ASP A 10 -9.80 -9.12 -8.42
CA ASP A 10 -8.55 -9.72 -7.95
C ASP A 10 -7.67 -8.59 -7.38
N THR A 11 -7.10 -8.80 -6.20
CA THR A 11 -6.21 -7.81 -5.56
C THR A 11 -4.80 -7.86 -6.14
N GLY A 12 -4.45 -8.99 -6.74
CA GLY A 12 -3.12 -9.36 -7.16
C GLY A 12 -2.87 -9.23 -8.66
N GLY A 13 -1.59 -9.19 -9.03
CA GLY A 13 -1.15 -9.22 -10.43
C GLY A 13 -0.08 -10.28 -10.62
N LYS A 14 -0.06 -10.91 -11.79
CA LYS A 14 0.97 -11.88 -12.19
C LYS A 14 1.76 -11.38 -13.40
N PRO A 15 3.03 -11.79 -13.57
CA PRO A 15 3.82 -11.43 -14.74
C PRO A 15 3.10 -11.79 -16.04
N ILE A 16 3.24 -10.94 -17.06
CA ILE A 16 2.74 -11.24 -18.40
C ILE A 16 3.64 -12.30 -19.02
N ASP A 17 3.11 -13.51 -19.10
CA ASP A 17 3.73 -14.67 -19.71
C ASP A 17 2.70 -15.39 -20.59
N LYS A 18 3.16 -15.92 -21.73
CA LYS A 18 2.29 -16.56 -22.72
C LYS A 18 1.66 -17.83 -22.14
N ASP A 19 2.47 -18.73 -21.60
CA ASP A 19 2.01 -20.05 -21.19
C ASP A 19 1.13 -19.96 -19.94
N ALA A 20 1.49 -19.07 -19.00
CA ALA A 20 0.64 -18.76 -17.86
C ALA A 20 -0.73 -18.22 -18.31
N PHE A 21 -0.77 -17.24 -19.22
CA PHE A 21 -2.04 -16.68 -19.70
C PHE A 21 -2.89 -17.70 -20.45
N GLU A 22 -2.27 -18.60 -21.23
CA GLU A 22 -2.98 -19.69 -21.90
C GLU A 22 -3.61 -20.66 -20.90
N LEU A 23 -2.89 -21.04 -19.84
CA LEU A 23 -3.41 -21.89 -18.77
C LEU A 23 -4.54 -21.23 -18.01
N ASP A 24 -4.38 -19.95 -17.68
CA ASP A 24 -5.32 -19.17 -16.88
C ASP A 24 -6.66 -18.93 -17.59
N THR A 25 -6.63 -18.79 -18.91
CA THR A 25 -7.80 -18.42 -19.71
C THR A 25 -8.34 -19.56 -20.56
N LEU A 26 -7.56 -20.64 -20.70
CA LEU A 26 -7.79 -21.74 -21.63
C LEU A 26 -8.07 -21.25 -23.06
N ARG A 27 -7.51 -20.08 -23.41
CA ARG A 27 -7.71 -19.37 -24.68
C ARG A 27 -9.18 -19.05 -25.00
N ARG A 28 -10.01 -18.84 -23.98
CA ARG A 28 -11.45 -18.60 -24.12
C ARG A 28 -11.81 -17.11 -24.06
N ALA A 29 -13.04 -16.81 -24.48
CA ALA A 29 -13.69 -15.56 -24.15
C ALA A 29 -13.86 -15.42 -22.61
N PRO A 30 -13.86 -14.19 -22.06
CA PRO A 30 -13.75 -12.91 -22.77
C PRO A 30 -12.30 -12.47 -23.03
N TRP A 31 -11.29 -13.22 -22.59
CA TRP A 31 -9.89 -12.81 -22.68
C TRP A 31 -9.34 -12.84 -24.11
N TYR A 32 -9.83 -13.73 -24.95
CA TYR A 32 -9.53 -13.78 -26.38
C TYR A 32 -10.74 -13.26 -27.15
N GLN A 33 -10.57 -12.16 -27.88
CA GLN A 33 -11.63 -11.54 -28.68
C GLN A 33 -11.17 -11.29 -30.11
N PRO A 34 -12.07 -11.35 -31.11
CA PRO A 34 -11.75 -10.97 -32.48
C PRO A 34 -11.23 -9.53 -32.57
N ARG A 35 -10.19 -9.33 -33.37
CA ARG A 35 -9.72 -8.02 -33.85
C ARG A 35 -9.89 -7.99 -35.37
N SER A 36 -9.65 -6.86 -36.04
CA SER A 36 -9.65 -6.77 -37.49
C SER A 36 -8.79 -7.88 -38.14
N GLY A 37 -9.36 -8.59 -39.12
CA GLY A 37 -8.78 -9.80 -39.73
C GLY A 37 -9.00 -11.06 -38.87
N ASP A 38 -8.41 -12.20 -39.23
CA ASP A 38 -8.53 -13.47 -38.47
C ASP A 38 -7.67 -13.50 -37.20
N LYS A 39 -7.33 -12.33 -36.63
CA LYS A 39 -6.44 -12.22 -35.47
C LYS A 39 -7.24 -12.02 -34.19
N LEU A 40 -6.87 -12.76 -33.15
CA LEU A 40 -7.39 -12.58 -31.80
C LEU A 40 -6.55 -11.55 -31.03
N ALA A 41 -7.21 -10.62 -30.36
CA ALA A 41 -6.62 -9.78 -29.33
C ALA A 41 -6.77 -10.44 -27.96
N GLN A 42 -5.75 -10.27 -27.12
CA GLN A 42 -5.71 -10.77 -25.75
C GLN A 42 -5.95 -9.61 -24.79
N PHE A 43 -6.96 -9.73 -23.95
CA PHE A 43 -7.37 -8.73 -22.98
C PHE A 43 -7.32 -9.27 -21.56
N ALA A 44 -7.01 -8.37 -20.64
CA ALA A 44 -6.94 -8.64 -19.21
C ALA A 44 -7.27 -7.33 -18.46
N VAL A 45 -7.00 -7.28 -17.15
CA VAL A 45 -7.21 -6.12 -16.30
C VAL A 45 -5.88 -5.62 -15.71
N CYS A 46 -5.69 -4.29 -15.66
CA CYS A 46 -4.55 -3.68 -14.98
C CYS A 46 -4.62 -3.91 -13.46
N PRO A 47 -3.59 -4.47 -12.81
CA PRO A 47 -3.59 -4.70 -11.36
C PRO A 47 -3.62 -3.43 -10.50
N ARG A 48 -3.36 -2.24 -11.09
CA ARG A 48 -3.23 -0.97 -10.35
C ARG A 48 -4.47 -0.10 -10.39
N CYS A 49 -5.17 -0.06 -11.53
CA CYS A 49 -6.29 0.87 -11.74
C CYS A 49 -7.58 0.18 -12.21
N ASP A 50 -7.62 -1.16 -12.23
CA ASP A 50 -8.78 -1.97 -12.62
C ASP A 50 -9.30 -1.75 -14.06
N ASN A 51 -8.59 -0.96 -14.87
CA ASN A 51 -8.97 -0.72 -16.25
C ASN A 51 -8.58 -1.89 -17.17
N PRO A 52 -9.32 -2.14 -18.25
CA PRO A 52 -8.96 -3.11 -19.27
C PRO A 52 -7.62 -2.76 -19.93
N ILE A 53 -6.91 -3.81 -20.29
CA ILE A 53 -5.61 -3.77 -20.94
C ILE A 53 -5.60 -4.75 -22.11
N GLN A 54 -4.85 -4.44 -23.15
CA GLN A 54 -4.47 -5.38 -24.19
C GLN A 54 -3.06 -5.90 -23.92
N LEU A 55 -2.88 -7.22 -23.99
CA LEU A 55 -1.56 -7.85 -23.92
C LEU A 55 -0.91 -7.80 -25.31
N MET A 56 0.07 -6.92 -25.47
CA MET A 56 0.82 -6.71 -26.70
C MET A 56 2.00 -7.66 -26.74
N GLY A 57 2.23 -8.27 -27.91
CA GLY A 57 3.42 -9.10 -28.13
C GLY A 57 3.39 -10.48 -27.47
N LEU A 58 2.24 -10.93 -26.96
CA LEU A 58 2.13 -12.21 -26.24
C LEU A 58 2.53 -13.43 -27.08
N TYR A 59 2.15 -13.43 -28.37
CA TYR A 59 2.48 -14.49 -29.32
C TYR A 59 3.57 -14.09 -30.31
N GLN A 60 3.58 -12.82 -30.72
CA GLN A 60 4.52 -12.28 -31.68
C GLN A 60 4.93 -10.88 -31.24
N LEU A 61 6.18 -10.74 -30.82
CA LEU A 61 6.74 -9.48 -30.39
C LEU A 61 6.82 -8.49 -31.57
N PRO A 62 6.40 -7.23 -31.40
CA PRO A 62 6.70 -6.19 -32.35
C PRO A 62 8.22 -5.96 -32.47
N PRO A 63 8.70 -5.37 -33.59
CA PRO A 63 10.10 -4.97 -33.71
C PRO A 63 10.54 -4.09 -32.54
N ASN A 64 11.77 -4.29 -32.07
CA ASN A 64 12.39 -3.54 -30.96
C ASN A 64 11.71 -3.68 -29.59
N VAL A 65 10.78 -4.61 -29.42
CA VAL A 65 10.16 -4.94 -28.13
C VAL A 65 10.83 -6.19 -27.57
N LYS A 66 11.37 -6.11 -26.34
CA LYS A 66 12.10 -7.23 -25.73
C LYS A 66 11.19 -8.24 -25.03
N ASN A 67 10.03 -7.80 -24.53
CA ASN A 67 9.10 -8.64 -23.76
C ASN A 67 7.64 -8.26 -24.05
N PRO A 68 6.67 -9.18 -23.91
CA PRO A 68 5.26 -8.85 -23.95
C PRO A 68 4.92 -7.81 -22.88
N PHE A 69 3.94 -6.95 -23.18
CA PHE A 69 3.54 -5.90 -22.25
C PHE A 69 2.06 -5.58 -22.33
N GLY A 70 1.48 -5.15 -21.22
CA GLY A 70 0.11 -4.67 -21.18
C GLY A 70 0.03 -3.19 -21.54
N ARG A 71 -0.97 -2.85 -22.34
CA ARG A 71 -1.33 -1.49 -22.75
C ARG A 71 -2.78 -1.21 -22.36
N HIS A 72 -3.03 -0.10 -21.65
CA HIS A 72 -4.39 0.34 -21.36
C HIS A 72 -5.20 0.54 -22.65
N THR A 73 -6.44 0.07 -22.65
CA THR A 73 -7.36 0.30 -23.76
C THR A 73 -7.89 1.74 -23.74
N THR A 74 -8.39 2.20 -24.89
CA THR A 74 -9.02 3.53 -25.02
C THR A 74 -10.51 3.52 -24.72
N SER A 75 -11.12 2.33 -24.66
CA SER A 75 -12.53 2.11 -24.35
C SER A 75 -12.68 0.88 -23.45
N GLY A 76 -13.87 0.73 -22.85
CA GLY A 76 -14.23 -0.51 -22.18
C GLY A 76 -14.17 -1.72 -23.12
N ILE A 77 -13.93 -2.89 -22.56
CA ILE A 77 -13.85 -4.17 -23.28
C ILE A 77 -14.92 -5.09 -22.72
N HIS A 78 -15.81 -5.59 -23.60
CA HIS A 78 -16.91 -6.45 -23.21
C HIS A 78 -16.39 -7.70 -22.48
N GLY A 79 -17.01 -8.05 -21.34
CA GLY A 79 -16.62 -9.17 -20.50
C GLY A 79 -15.32 -8.98 -19.70
N ILE A 80 -14.56 -7.89 -19.92
CA ILE A 80 -13.33 -7.58 -19.16
C ILE A 80 -13.57 -6.43 -18.19
N GLY A 81 -14.17 -5.33 -18.66
CA GLY A 81 -14.52 -4.21 -17.78
C GLY A 81 -14.78 -2.89 -18.51
N PRO A 82 -15.42 -1.91 -17.83
CA PRO A 82 -15.57 -0.55 -18.33
C PRO A 82 -14.25 0.22 -18.24
N ILE A 83 -14.20 1.40 -18.86
CA ILE A 83 -13.09 2.33 -18.66
C ILE A 83 -13.41 3.28 -17.49
N ASP A 84 -12.46 3.43 -16.59
CA ASP A 84 -12.45 4.46 -15.56
C ASP A 84 -11.27 5.40 -15.83
N THR A 85 -11.58 6.53 -16.48
CA THR A 85 -10.62 7.54 -16.90
C THR A 85 -9.81 8.09 -15.73
N GLU A 86 -10.45 8.35 -14.59
CA GLU A 86 -9.75 8.90 -13.42
C GLU A 86 -8.76 7.90 -12.83
N ALA A 87 -9.18 6.64 -12.68
CA ALA A 87 -8.29 5.58 -12.20
C ALA A 87 -7.13 5.33 -13.18
N ARG A 88 -7.39 5.37 -14.49
CA ARG A 88 -6.38 5.22 -15.54
C ARG A 88 -5.38 6.38 -15.53
N ASP A 89 -5.85 7.61 -15.46
CA ASP A 89 -5.00 8.81 -15.57
C ASP A 89 -4.10 9.01 -14.33
N ASN A 90 -4.48 8.41 -13.19
CA ASN A 90 -3.65 8.28 -12.00
C ASN A 90 -2.82 6.97 -11.96
N CYS A 91 -2.93 6.10 -12.96
CA CYS A 91 -2.21 4.84 -12.98
C CYS A 91 -0.72 5.06 -13.31
N PRO A 92 0.22 4.56 -12.49
CA PRO A 92 1.66 4.72 -12.76
C PRO A 92 2.14 3.99 -14.03
N TYR A 93 1.38 3.00 -14.52
CA TYR A 93 1.66 2.35 -15.80
C TYR A 93 1.14 3.11 -17.03
N PHE A 94 0.21 4.05 -16.85
CA PHE A 94 -0.35 4.87 -17.92
C PHE A 94 0.31 6.24 -17.97
N ASN A 95 0.32 6.94 -16.84
CA ASN A 95 0.87 8.29 -16.69
C ASN A 95 1.84 8.32 -15.50
N PRO A 96 3.11 7.93 -15.69
CA PRO A 96 4.08 7.87 -14.61
C PRO A 96 4.40 9.26 -14.08
N ARG A 97 4.01 9.54 -12.83
CA ARG A 97 4.31 10.78 -12.12
C ARG A 97 4.50 10.52 -10.63
N GLN A 98 5.12 11.46 -9.93
CA GLN A 98 5.00 11.50 -8.48
C GLN A 98 3.63 12.12 -8.12
N HIS A 99 3.04 11.61 -7.05
CA HIS A 99 1.79 12.13 -6.52
C HIS A 99 2.10 12.96 -5.29
N GLU A 100 1.48 14.13 -5.17
CA GLU A 100 1.61 14.95 -3.98
C GLU A 100 0.71 14.39 -2.87
N LYS A 101 1.13 14.51 -1.60
CA LYS A 101 0.36 13.96 -0.47
C LYS A 101 -1.09 14.47 -0.43
N THR A 102 -1.32 15.67 -0.94
CA THR A 102 -2.63 16.34 -1.00
C THR A 102 -3.47 15.96 -2.21
N ASP A 103 -2.93 15.23 -3.19
CA ASP A 103 -3.68 14.80 -4.37
C ASP A 103 -4.82 13.85 -3.95
N ARG A 104 -6.04 14.12 -4.40
CA ARG A 104 -7.22 13.30 -4.15
C ARG A 104 -7.91 12.95 -5.46
N LYS A 105 -8.42 11.73 -5.52
CA LYS A 105 -9.42 11.28 -6.50
C LYS A 105 -10.74 11.98 -6.17
N ALA A 106 -11.47 12.37 -7.20
CA ALA A 106 -12.73 13.08 -7.11
C ALA A 106 -13.88 12.18 -6.65
N ARG A 107 -13.86 10.89 -7.01
CA ARG A 107 -14.95 9.95 -6.71
C ARG A 107 -14.59 8.91 -5.65
N PHE A 108 -15.57 8.55 -4.83
CA PHE A 108 -15.51 7.43 -3.90
C PHE A 108 -16.29 6.22 -4.44
N ASP A 109 -15.90 5.75 -5.62
CA ASP A 109 -16.38 4.53 -6.25
C ASP A 109 -15.18 3.63 -6.60
N GLY A 110 -15.41 2.51 -7.30
CA GLY A 110 -14.33 1.69 -7.86
C GLY A 110 -13.19 1.36 -6.88
N VAL A 111 -11.96 1.73 -7.27
CA VAL A 111 -10.72 1.43 -6.52
C VAL A 111 -10.73 2.02 -5.10
N PRO A 112 -11.01 3.32 -4.86
CA PRO A 112 -11.17 3.89 -3.51
C PRO A 112 -12.05 3.08 -2.56
N ARG A 113 -13.24 2.67 -3.02
CA ARG A 113 -14.17 1.90 -2.19
C ARG A 113 -13.63 0.50 -1.87
N LYS A 114 -12.99 -0.15 -2.85
CA LYS A 114 -12.28 -1.42 -2.65
C LYS A 114 -11.10 -1.31 -1.69
N ILE A 115 -10.37 -0.18 -1.70
CA ILE A 115 -9.28 0.08 -0.74
C ILE A 115 -9.81 0.12 0.69
N VAL A 116 -10.91 0.85 0.94
CA VAL A 116 -11.52 0.90 2.29
C VAL A 116 -11.97 -0.49 2.73
N HIS A 117 -12.66 -1.23 1.85
CA HIS A 117 -13.08 -2.59 2.15
C HIS A 117 -11.90 -3.52 2.47
N LEU A 118 -10.86 -3.51 1.64
CA LEU A 118 -9.65 -4.30 1.83
C LEU A 118 -8.92 -3.93 3.13
N LEU A 119 -8.80 -2.63 3.42
CA LEU A 119 -8.16 -2.14 4.65
C LEU A 119 -8.90 -2.63 5.89
N ILE A 120 -10.23 -2.57 5.91
CA ILE A 120 -11.04 -3.06 7.04
C ILE A 120 -10.85 -4.56 7.21
N GLU A 121 -11.15 -5.34 6.17
CA GLU A 121 -11.18 -6.81 6.25
C GLU A 121 -9.78 -7.43 6.46
N GLN A 122 -8.71 -6.69 6.19
CA GLN A 122 -7.32 -7.15 6.32
C GLN A 122 -6.51 -6.30 7.30
N PHE A 123 -7.15 -5.51 8.18
CA PHE A 123 -6.42 -4.55 9.01
C PHE A 123 -5.37 -5.20 9.91
N ASP A 124 -5.65 -6.39 10.44
CA ASP A 124 -4.69 -7.14 11.24
C ASP A 124 -3.41 -7.50 10.46
N ARG A 125 -3.56 -7.85 9.18
CA ARG A 125 -2.48 -8.16 8.25
C ARG A 125 -1.74 -6.89 7.79
N VAL A 126 -2.46 -5.79 7.58
CA VAL A 126 -1.85 -4.46 7.37
C VAL A 126 -0.94 -4.10 8.53
N VAL A 127 -1.43 -4.23 9.77
CA VAL A 127 -0.63 -3.96 10.96
C VAL A 127 0.55 -4.93 11.07
N TYR A 128 0.35 -6.22 10.78
CA TYR A 128 1.45 -7.19 10.78
C TYR A 128 2.60 -6.80 9.83
N ILE A 129 2.29 -6.35 8.61
CA ILE A 129 3.31 -5.90 7.64
C ILE A 129 4.07 -4.69 8.20
N LEU A 130 3.36 -3.69 8.73
CA LEU A 130 3.98 -2.50 9.29
C LEU A 130 4.84 -2.84 10.52
N GLU A 131 4.37 -3.71 11.41
CA GLU A 131 5.13 -4.18 12.57
C GLU A 131 6.38 -4.97 12.15
N LYS A 132 6.31 -5.75 11.06
CA LYS A 132 7.47 -6.47 10.54
C LYS A 132 8.53 -5.55 9.94
N GLN A 133 8.11 -4.53 9.21
CA GLN A 133 9.04 -3.62 8.53
C GLN A 133 9.61 -2.54 9.46
N THR A 134 8.82 -2.03 10.39
CA THR A 134 9.25 -0.99 11.34
C THR A 134 9.84 -1.57 12.62
N GLN A 135 9.48 -2.81 12.96
CA GLN A 135 9.76 -3.45 14.25
C GLN A 135 9.22 -2.65 15.47
N VAL A 136 8.26 -1.75 15.23
CA VAL A 136 7.50 -1.02 16.24
C VAL A 136 6.14 -1.68 16.41
N VAL A 137 5.76 -2.00 17.65
CA VAL A 137 4.46 -2.59 17.98
C VAL A 137 3.56 -1.53 18.60
N LEU A 138 2.42 -1.29 17.95
CA LEU A 138 1.47 -0.24 18.32
C LEU A 138 0.29 -0.81 19.13
N SER A 139 -0.10 -0.06 20.16
CA SER A 139 -1.29 -0.32 20.96
C SER A 139 -2.59 -0.14 20.17
N LYS A 140 -3.70 -0.75 20.65
CA LYS A 140 -5.04 -0.54 20.07
C LYS A 140 -5.38 0.95 19.94
N LYS A 141 -5.04 1.75 20.95
CA LYS A 141 -5.27 3.21 20.95
C LYS A 141 -4.48 3.92 19.84
N ALA A 142 -3.20 3.60 19.66
CA ALA A 142 -2.38 4.19 18.60
C ALA A 142 -2.90 3.82 17.21
N LEU A 143 -3.25 2.55 17.00
CA LEU A 143 -3.84 2.07 15.75
C LEU A 143 -5.20 2.72 15.45
N GLY A 144 -6.05 2.89 16.46
CA GLY A 144 -7.31 3.62 16.32
C GLY A 144 -7.09 5.07 15.90
N GLY A 145 -6.12 5.75 16.53
CA GLY A 145 -5.74 7.11 16.14
C GLY A 145 -5.22 7.22 14.70
N MET A 146 -4.47 6.22 14.22
CA MET A 146 -4.03 6.16 12.82
C MET A 146 -5.23 6.01 11.86
N LEU A 147 -6.18 5.13 12.17
CA LEU A 147 -7.40 4.96 11.37
C LEU A 147 -8.23 6.25 11.29
N GLU A 148 -8.40 6.97 12.40
CA GLU A 148 -9.14 8.24 12.44
C GLU A 148 -8.46 9.31 11.58
N ARG A 149 -7.12 9.44 11.68
CA ARG A 149 -6.37 10.37 10.83
C ARG A 149 -6.43 9.98 9.36
N TYR A 150 -6.26 8.70 9.03
CA TYR A 150 -6.44 8.19 7.67
C TYR A 150 -7.82 8.52 7.09
N LYS A 151 -8.88 8.39 7.91
CA LYS A 151 -10.25 8.74 7.54
C LYS A 151 -10.39 10.24 7.29
N ALA A 152 -9.91 11.06 8.23
CA ALA A 152 -9.98 12.52 8.17
C ALA A 152 -9.23 13.09 6.95
N GLU A 153 -8.05 12.54 6.66
CA GLU A 153 -7.24 12.89 5.49
C GLU A 153 -7.82 12.36 4.17
N GLN A 154 -8.91 11.58 4.22
CA GLN A 154 -9.46 10.86 3.07
C GLN A 154 -8.38 10.04 2.34
N GLY A 155 -7.54 9.33 3.11
CA GLY A 155 -6.38 8.60 2.57
C GLY A 155 -6.74 7.57 1.50
N TYR A 156 -7.98 7.07 1.50
CA TYR A 156 -8.52 6.17 0.49
C TYR A 156 -8.76 6.84 -0.88
N LEU A 157 -8.82 8.17 -0.92
CA LEU A 157 -8.88 8.97 -2.14
C LEU A 157 -7.50 9.42 -2.61
N TYR A 158 -6.40 9.18 -1.88
CA TYR A 158 -5.07 9.56 -2.34
C TYR A 158 -4.78 9.01 -3.76
N THR A 159 -4.32 9.83 -4.70
CA THR A 159 -4.19 9.41 -6.11
C THR A 159 -3.18 8.28 -6.30
N GLY A 160 -2.13 8.21 -5.47
CA GLY A 160 -1.16 7.11 -5.48
C GLY A 160 -1.63 5.83 -4.77
N ALA A 161 -2.84 5.80 -4.22
CA ALA A 161 -3.40 4.62 -3.56
C ALA A 161 -3.93 3.60 -4.57
N THR A 162 -3.54 2.34 -4.40
CA THR A 162 -3.99 1.17 -5.18
C THR A 162 -4.30 0.00 -4.24
N LEU A 163 -4.95 -1.06 -4.73
CA LEU A 163 -5.19 -2.26 -3.91
C LEU A 163 -3.90 -2.96 -3.49
N ARG A 164 -2.83 -2.78 -4.26
CA ARG A 164 -1.55 -3.47 -4.04
C ARG A 164 -0.67 -2.80 -2.99
N ASN A 165 -0.93 -1.54 -2.63
CA ASN A 165 -0.09 -0.78 -1.69
C ASN A 165 -0.83 -0.31 -0.43
N VAL A 166 -2.01 -0.88 -0.13
CA VAL A 166 -2.85 -0.50 1.00
C VAL A 166 -2.10 -0.41 2.34
N PRO A 167 -1.24 -1.36 2.75
CA PRO A 167 -0.57 -1.27 4.04
C PRO A 167 0.27 -0.01 4.21
N TRP A 168 1.03 0.34 3.16
CA TRP A 168 1.95 1.47 3.20
C TRP A 168 1.24 2.80 3.01
N ILE A 169 0.24 2.85 2.13
CA ILE A 169 -0.56 4.07 1.95
C ILE A 169 -1.40 4.38 3.18
N PHE A 170 -1.91 3.36 3.88
CA PHE A 170 -2.52 3.54 5.19
C PHE A 170 -1.55 4.27 6.13
N ALA A 171 -0.31 3.78 6.27
CA ALA A 171 0.70 4.39 7.13
C ALA A 171 1.07 5.82 6.69
N TYR A 172 1.30 6.04 5.39
CA TYR A 172 1.63 7.34 4.80
C TYR A 172 0.55 8.41 5.02
N MET A 173 -0.71 8.00 4.96
CA MET A 173 -1.87 8.89 5.11
C MET A 173 -2.42 8.95 6.55
N SER A 174 -1.75 8.32 7.53
CA SER A 174 -2.16 8.33 8.95
C SER A 174 -1.46 9.41 9.79
N ASP A 175 -0.70 10.31 9.15
CA ASP A 175 0.13 11.34 9.79
C ASP A 175 1.04 10.84 10.93
N ALA A 176 1.58 11.77 11.72
CA ALA A 176 2.47 11.47 12.82
C ALA A 176 1.73 10.68 13.93
N THR A 177 2.40 9.65 14.44
CA THR A 177 1.89 8.74 15.46
C THR A 177 2.79 8.80 16.69
N PRO A 178 2.28 9.20 17.86
CA PRO A 178 3.07 9.24 19.09
C PRO A 178 3.63 7.87 19.48
N LEU A 179 4.90 7.83 19.85
CA LEU A 179 5.59 6.61 20.30
C LEU A 179 5.57 6.40 21.81
N PHE A 180 5.06 7.36 22.59
CA PHE A 180 4.90 7.18 24.04
C PHE A 180 4.15 5.87 24.36
N ALA A 181 4.71 5.08 25.28
CA ALA A 181 4.25 3.76 25.72
C ALA A 181 4.17 2.67 24.62
N GLN A 182 4.65 2.93 23.40
CA GLN A 182 4.73 1.93 22.33
C GLN A 182 6.00 1.08 22.50
N ARG A 183 5.98 -0.15 21.95
CA ARG A 183 7.14 -1.05 22.01
C ARG A 183 8.05 -0.82 20.80
N VAL A 184 9.30 -0.47 21.08
CA VAL A 184 10.29 -0.07 20.05
C VAL A 184 11.60 -0.86 20.12
N SER A 185 11.80 -1.68 21.15
CA SER A 185 13.08 -2.37 21.41
C SER A 185 13.51 -3.39 20.35
N LYS A 186 12.59 -3.88 19.52
CA LYS A 186 12.94 -4.83 18.44
C LYS A 186 13.67 -4.16 17.28
N ASN A 187 13.53 -2.84 17.12
CA ASN A 187 14.31 -2.06 16.18
C ASN A 187 15.55 -1.49 16.90
N LEU A 188 16.67 -2.18 16.81
CA LEU A 188 17.89 -1.79 17.53
C LEU A 188 18.44 -0.43 17.07
N GLU A 189 18.38 -0.14 15.77
CA GLU A 189 18.85 1.14 15.22
C GLU A 189 17.99 2.30 15.73
N LEU A 190 16.67 2.16 15.67
CA LEU A 190 15.74 3.14 16.19
C LEU A 190 15.90 3.30 17.71
N ALA A 191 16.00 2.20 18.47
CA ALA A 191 16.19 2.25 19.92
C ALA A 191 17.51 2.96 20.30
N ASN A 192 18.60 2.69 19.57
CA ASN A 192 19.87 3.37 19.75
C ASN A 192 19.80 4.85 19.38
N ALA A 193 19.10 5.21 18.30
CA ALA A 193 18.86 6.59 17.92
C ALA A 193 18.08 7.36 19.00
N ILE A 194 17.04 6.76 19.59
CA ILE A 194 16.32 7.32 20.74
C ILE A 194 17.28 7.56 21.90
N LYS A 195 18.04 6.54 22.32
CA LYS A 195 18.97 6.64 23.46
C LYS A 195 20.03 7.72 23.25
N THR A 196 20.47 7.93 22.00
CA THR A 196 21.54 8.87 21.64
C THR A 196 21.03 10.30 21.54
N HIS A 197 19.84 10.50 20.98
CA HIS A 197 19.35 11.83 20.60
C HIS A 197 18.23 12.37 21.50
N VAL A 198 17.68 11.54 22.38
CA VAL A 198 16.53 11.86 23.26
C VAL A 198 16.86 11.42 24.71
N PRO A 199 17.70 12.17 25.44
CA PRO A 199 18.13 11.80 26.80
C PRO A 199 16.97 11.72 27.81
N GLU A 200 15.88 12.42 27.56
CA GLU A 200 14.63 12.36 28.34
C GLU A 200 13.75 11.15 28.02
N ALA A 201 14.19 10.22 27.16
CA ALA A 201 13.51 8.97 26.88
C ALA A 201 14.24 7.78 27.48
N ALA A 202 13.47 6.82 27.99
CA ALA A 202 13.95 5.53 28.45
C ALA A 202 13.12 4.41 27.79
N ILE A 203 13.75 3.26 27.60
CA ILE A 203 13.08 2.04 27.15
C ILE A 203 13.16 1.04 28.32
N ASN A 204 12.02 0.57 28.80
CA ASN A 204 11.97 -0.38 29.91
C ASN A 204 12.26 -1.83 29.44
N GLU A 205 12.27 -2.78 30.38
CA GLU A 205 12.54 -4.21 30.11
C GLU A 205 11.53 -4.84 29.12
N ASP A 206 10.28 -4.37 29.13
CA ASP A 206 9.24 -4.77 28.16
C ASP A 206 9.45 -4.19 26.74
N GLY A 207 10.49 -3.36 26.58
CA GLY A 207 10.79 -2.67 25.33
C GLY A 207 9.91 -1.46 25.04
N ARG A 208 9.20 -0.94 26.04
CA ARG A 208 8.27 0.19 25.91
C ARG A 208 8.97 1.51 26.20
N LEU A 209 8.62 2.52 25.41
CA LEU A 209 9.14 3.88 25.52
C LEU A 209 8.42 4.68 26.61
N PHE A 210 9.18 5.30 27.52
CA PHE A 210 8.66 6.17 28.57
C PHE A 210 9.59 7.39 28.81
N PRO A 211 9.09 8.47 29.41
CA PRO A 211 9.93 9.55 29.90
C PRO A 211 10.94 9.03 30.93
N SER A 212 12.20 9.39 30.74
CA SER A 212 13.22 9.26 31.76
C SER A 212 13.01 10.36 32.79
N ALA A 213 12.83 9.99 34.06
CA ALA A 213 12.84 10.94 35.16
C ALA A 213 14.27 11.12 35.66
N SER A 214 14.73 12.37 35.80
CA SER A 214 15.83 12.64 36.72
C SER A 214 15.33 12.37 38.15
N ALA A 215 16.18 11.85 39.04
CA ALA A 215 15.78 11.56 40.42
C ALA A 215 15.06 12.78 41.05
N GLY A 216 13.79 12.60 41.42
CA GLY A 216 12.97 13.62 42.10
C GLY A 216 12.09 14.50 41.23
N THR A 217 12.06 14.36 39.89
CA THR A 217 11.13 15.10 39.02
C THR A 217 10.09 14.17 38.38
N ARG A 218 8.85 14.67 38.18
CA ARG A 218 7.92 14.00 37.27
C ARG A 218 8.55 14.04 35.88
N GLY A 219 8.74 12.87 35.26
CA GLY A 219 9.24 12.77 33.89
C GLY A 219 8.40 13.65 32.96
N GLY A 220 9.08 14.45 32.14
CA GLY A 220 8.43 15.39 31.22
C GLY A 220 7.58 14.69 30.16
N TYR A 221 6.76 15.46 29.45
CA TYR A 221 6.02 14.95 28.29
C TYR A 221 7.01 14.56 27.19
N LEU A 222 6.96 13.31 26.73
CA LEU A 222 7.80 12.81 25.64
C LEU A 222 7.11 13.04 24.30
N ASP A 223 7.46 14.13 23.63
CA ASP A 223 6.95 14.49 22.31
C ASP A 223 7.79 13.86 21.19
N LEU A 224 7.60 12.55 21.04
CA LEU A 224 8.29 11.73 20.06
C LEU A 224 7.30 11.01 19.16
N GLU A 225 7.38 11.29 17.86
CA GLU A 225 6.39 10.84 16.89
C GLU A 225 7.03 10.16 15.68
N MET A 226 6.37 9.11 15.23
CA MET A 226 6.71 8.35 14.04
C MET A 226 5.82 8.79 12.88
N SER A 227 6.40 9.12 11.74
CA SER A 227 5.68 9.48 10.53
C SER A 227 6.22 8.75 9.30
N PHE A 228 5.40 8.65 8.27
CA PHE A 228 5.76 8.08 6.98
C PHE A 228 5.66 9.20 5.93
N ILE A 229 6.77 9.48 5.26
CA ILE A 229 6.89 10.62 4.35
C ILE A 229 7.53 10.19 3.02
N LYS A 230 7.48 11.08 2.02
CA LYS A 230 8.17 10.90 0.72
C LYS A 230 7.82 9.56 0.04
N HIS A 231 6.52 9.27 -0.09
CA HIS A 231 6.09 8.19 -0.99
C HIS A 231 6.61 8.46 -2.40
N ARG A 232 7.26 7.46 -3.00
CA ARG A 232 7.88 7.52 -4.31
C ARG A 232 7.47 6.33 -5.15
N ILE A 233 7.20 6.60 -6.43
CA ILE A 233 6.98 5.57 -7.45
C ILE A 233 8.08 5.68 -8.49
N ILE A 234 8.91 4.66 -8.63
CA ILE A 234 10.01 4.61 -9.59
C ILE A 234 9.70 3.55 -10.62
N ARG A 235 9.69 3.95 -11.89
CA ARG A 235 9.60 2.99 -13.00
C ARG A 235 10.98 2.44 -13.29
N GLY A 236 11.14 1.14 -13.11
CA GLY A 236 12.33 0.40 -13.49
C GLY A 236 12.41 0.15 -15.00
N SER A 237 13.34 -0.71 -15.40
CA SER A 237 13.39 -1.29 -16.75
C SER A 237 12.11 -2.05 -17.09
N GLU A 238 11.90 -2.37 -18.37
CA GLU A 238 10.77 -3.19 -18.84
C GLU A 238 10.59 -4.51 -18.07
N THR A 239 11.69 -5.05 -17.53
CA THR A 239 11.72 -6.30 -16.77
C THR A 239 11.49 -6.11 -15.26
N SER A 240 11.92 -4.98 -14.68
CA SER A 240 11.84 -4.73 -13.23
C SER A 240 10.55 -4.04 -12.80
N GLY A 241 9.71 -3.57 -13.74
CA GLY A 241 8.37 -3.07 -13.45
C GLY A 241 8.35 -1.74 -12.70
N LEU A 242 7.45 -1.60 -11.73
CA LEU A 242 7.35 -0.44 -10.83
C LEU A 242 7.90 -0.81 -9.45
N SER A 243 8.75 0.04 -8.90
CA SER A 243 9.16 0.02 -7.50
C SER A 243 8.47 1.16 -6.76
N GLU A 244 8.01 0.90 -5.55
CA GLU A 244 7.40 1.90 -4.67
C GLU A 244 8.10 1.88 -3.31
N SER A 245 8.31 3.07 -2.75
CA SER A 245 8.92 3.21 -1.43
C SER A 245 8.35 4.39 -0.67
N MET A 246 8.60 4.41 0.64
CA MET A 246 8.40 5.59 1.48
C MET A 246 9.49 5.64 2.55
N ARG A 247 9.57 6.75 3.27
CA ARG A 247 10.49 6.91 4.38
C ARG A 247 9.76 6.92 5.70
N LEU A 248 10.13 6.00 6.59
CA LEU A 248 9.84 6.09 8.02
C LEU A 248 10.76 7.15 8.64
N VAL A 249 10.18 8.07 9.39
CA VAL A 249 10.89 9.12 10.12
C VAL A 249 10.42 9.14 11.56
N LEU A 250 11.37 9.17 12.49
CA LEU A 250 11.11 9.50 13.88
C LEU A 250 11.56 10.93 14.12
N SER A 251 10.67 11.75 14.68
CA SER A 251 10.95 13.14 14.98
C SER A 251 10.63 13.48 16.43
N GLN A 252 11.45 14.35 17.00
CA GLN A 252 11.24 14.93 18.32
C GLN A 252 10.88 16.41 18.17
N LYS A 253 9.83 16.87 18.85
CA LYS A 253 9.53 18.30 18.89
C LYS A 253 10.51 19.01 19.83
N ARG A 254 11.21 20.02 19.29
CA ARG A 254 12.08 20.93 20.07
C ARG A 254 11.55 22.35 19.95
N ARG A 255 12.12 23.28 20.73
CA ARG A 255 11.76 24.71 20.68
C ARG A 255 11.85 25.32 19.28
N SER A 256 12.83 24.90 18.49
CA SER A 256 13.06 25.35 17.11
C SER A 256 12.20 24.65 16.06
N GLY A 257 11.34 23.71 16.45
CA GLY A 257 10.55 22.87 15.56
C GLY A 257 10.89 21.39 15.66
N PRO A 258 10.26 20.54 14.82
CA PRO A 258 10.52 19.11 14.79
C PRO A 258 11.93 18.83 14.23
N VAL A 259 12.67 17.95 14.91
CA VAL A 259 13.99 17.48 14.48
C VAL A 259 13.91 15.98 14.22
N GLU A 260 14.39 15.56 13.05
CA GLU A 260 14.53 14.16 12.71
C GLU A 260 15.62 13.50 13.56
N ILE A 261 15.31 12.37 14.19
CA ILE A 261 16.28 11.61 15.00
C ILE A 261 16.61 10.23 14.42
N TYR A 262 15.75 9.69 13.56
CA TYR A 262 15.95 8.41 12.90
C TYR A 262 15.21 8.39 11.57
N ARG A 263 15.77 7.65 10.61
CA ARG A 263 15.14 7.40 9.31
C ARG A 263 15.38 5.97 8.84
N GLN A 264 14.40 5.43 8.13
CA GLN A 264 14.49 4.14 7.43
C GLN A 264 13.73 4.23 6.11
N GLU A 265 14.31 3.71 5.04
CA GLU A 265 13.59 3.55 3.76
C GLU A 265 12.80 2.24 3.80
N ILE A 266 11.52 2.30 3.48
CA ILE A 266 10.63 1.14 3.40
C ILE A 266 10.32 0.88 1.93
N GLN A 267 10.78 -0.25 1.43
CA GLN A 267 10.39 -0.77 0.12
C GLN A 267 9.03 -1.47 0.23
N PHE A 268 8.14 -1.24 -0.73
CA PHE A 268 6.84 -1.89 -0.77
C PHE A 268 7.01 -3.31 -1.32
N ASP A 269 6.36 -4.28 -0.70
CA ASP A 269 6.31 -5.69 -1.12
C ASP A 269 4.86 -6.09 -1.47
N PRO A 270 4.31 -5.58 -2.59
CA PRO A 270 2.91 -5.83 -2.95
C PRO A 270 2.61 -7.33 -3.11
N ASP A 271 3.57 -8.12 -3.59
CA ASP A 271 3.40 -9.56 -3.75
C ASP A 271 3.35 -10.27 -2.38
N GLY A 272 4.15 -9.82 -1.41
CA GLY A 272 4.09 -10.32 -0.03
C GLY A 272 2.75 -10.00 0.63
N PHE A 273 2.22 -8.79 0.42
CA PHE A 273 0.88 -8.43 0.89
C PHE A 273 -0.19 -9.32 0.24
N GLU A 274 -0.12 -9.52 -1.07
CA GLU A 274 -1.03 -10.39 -1.81
C GLU A 274 -1.01 -11.84 -1.29
N ARG A 275 0.17 -12.44 -1.14
CA ARG A 275 0.31 -13.78 -0.57
C ARG A 275 -0.28 -13.87 0.83
N LEU A 276 -0.10 -12.82 1.64
CA LEU A 276 -0.64 -12.77 3.00
C LEU A 276 -2.17 -12.73 3.00
N ILE A 277 -2.79 -11.91 2.16
CA ILE A 277 -4.26 -11.81 2.13
C ILE A 277 -4.92 -13.08 1.55
N ASN A 278 -4.23 -13.76 0.63
CA ASN A 278 -4.67 -15.02 0.02
C ASN A 278 -4.25 -16.27 0.81
N THR A 279 -3.70 -16.13 2.02
CA THR A 279 -3.37 -17.27 2.87
C THR A 279 -4.65 -18.05 3.22
N PRO A 280 -4.71 -19.38 2.95
CA PRO A 280 -5.87 -20.23 3.23
C PRO A 280 -6.35 -20.15 4.67
N ALA A 281 -7.66 -20.28 4.88
CA ALA A 281 -8.30 -20.07 6.18
C ALA A 281 -7.79 -21.04 7.27
N ASP A 282 -7.47 -22.28 6.91
CA ASP A 282 -6.89 -23.32 7.79
C ASP A 282 -5.47 -22.97 8.27
N ARG A 283 -4.76 -22.09 7.55
CA ARG A 283 -3.40 -21.64 7.88
C ARG A 283 -3.35 -20.19 8.37
N ALA A 284 -4.43 -19.45 8.21
CA ALA A 284 -4.47 -18.02 8.50
C ALA A 284 -4.58 -17.77 10.01
N VAL A 285 -3.53 -17.23 10.61
CA VAL A 285 -3.60 -16.65 11.96
C VAL A 285 -4.08 -15.21 11.84
N ARG A 286 -5.30 -14.93 12.32
CA ARG A 286 -5.96 -13.63 12.22
C ARG A 286 -6.15 -12.99 13.59
N ASN A 287 -5.99 -11.67 13.67
CA ASN A 287 -6.34 -10.90 14.87
C ASN A 287 -7.63 -10.10 14.61
N MET A 288 -8.77 -10.73 14.85
CA MET A 288 -10.07 -10.12 14.52
C MET A 288 -10.40 -8.87 15.36
N ALA A 289 -9.76 -8.67 16.52
CA ALA A 289 -9.93 -7.43 17.29
C ALA A 289 -9.37 -6.19 16.56
N ARG A 290 -8.33 -6.37 15.73
CA ARG A 290 -7.82 -5.30 14.85
C ARG A 290 -8.79 -5.06 13.68
N VAL A 291 -9.32 -6.12 13.08
CA VAL A 291 -10.33 -6.01 12.02
C VAL A 291 -11.56 -5.25 12.52
N GLU A 292 -12.05 -5.59 13.72
CA GLU A 292 -13.21 -4.91 14.31
C GLU A 292 -12.94 -3.44 14.60
N LEU A 293 -11.75 -3.10 15.11
CA LEU A 293 -11.35 -1.70 15.29
C LEU A 293 -11.42 -0.91 13.97
N ALA A 294 -10.95 -1.48 12.86
CA ALA A 294 -11.05 -0.82 11.56
C ALA A 294 -12.50 -0.70 11.07
N ARG A 295 -13.32 -1.72 11.35
CA ARG A 295 -14.76 -1.73 11.02
C ARG A 295 -15.52 -0.65 11.80
N GLU A 296 -15.21 -0.48 13.08
CA GLU A 296 -15.78 0.57 13.96
C GLU A 296 -15.48 1.97 13.40
N VAL A 297 -14.23 2.22 12.97
CA VAL A 297 -13.78 3.56 12.54
C VAL A 297 -14.17 3.89 11.10
N LEU A 298 -14.00 2.95 10.17
CA LEU A 298 -14.15 3.18 8.72
C LEU A 298 -15.44 2.60 8.13
N GLY A 299 -16.18 1.76 8.86
CA GLY A 299 -17.31 1.00 8.32
C GLY A 299 -18.48 1.86 7.85
N ASP A 300 -18.63 3.07 8.39
CA ASP A 300 -19.65 4.03 7.95
C ASP A 300 -19.39 4.54 6.53
N LEU A 301 -18.14 4.58 6.07
CA LEU A 301 -17.79 4.95 4.69
C LEU A 301 -18.40 3.97 3.68
N LEU A 302 -18.51 2.69 4.03
CA LEU A 302 -19.07 1.67 3.13
C LEU A 302 -20.60 1.59 3.16
N ARG A 303 -21.28 2.31 4.05
CA ARG A 303 -22.75 2.36 4.11
C ARG A 303 -23.35 3.49 3.27
N ARG A 304 -22.50 4.44 2.87
CA ARG A 304 -22.81 5.54 1.96
C ARG A 304 -22.53 5.10 0.53
#